data_AF-A0A1Y1RY09-F1
#
_entry.id   AF-A0A1Y1RY09-F1
#
_cell.length_a   1.000
_cell.length_b   1.000
_cell.length_c   1.000
_cell.angle_alpha   90.00
_cell.angle_beta   90.00
_cell.angle_gamma   90.00
#
_symmetry.space_group_name_H-M   'P 1'
#
loop_
_entity.id
_entity.type
_entity.pdbx_description
1 polymer ?
#
loop_
_entity_poly.entity_id
_entity_poly.type
_entity_poly.pdbx_seq_one_letter_code
_entity_poly.pdbx_strand_id
1 'polypeptide(L)'
;MKDVFWRIVSMKRYFFVFFAVFILVSVAVWGDSDTHDQSIADVESEIRDVLGLTMTENINPEKVPDNLMLELGDAVMASHVGSGAQHEWMDRMMGGEGSDSLDSAHRWMAFQYLTGGYGASGMGGYGMMGGGMMGGGIGRGWGLMSNSGVENYSNPYNSPEDILKRRYAAGEITREQYQQMLKDLQ
;
A
#
# COMPACT_ATOMS: atom_id res chain seq x y z
N MET A 1 26.41 52.72 -33.29
CA MET A 1 27.07 51.58 -32.61
C MET A 1 26.84 51.56 -31.10
N LYS A 2 26.83 52.71 -30.39
CA LYS A 2 26.59 52.76 -28.94
C LYS A 2 25.18 52.30 -28.52
N ASP A 3 24.18 52.55 -29.35
CA ASP A 3 22.77 52.24 -29.03
C ASP A 3 22.42 50.75 -29.11
N VAL A 4 23.13 49.99 -29.96
CA VAL A 4 22.98 48.53 -30.07
C VAL A 4 23.63 47.83 -28.86
N PHE A 5 24.77 48.36 -28.40
CA PHE A 5 25.49 47.83 -27.24
C PHE A 5 24.66 47.94 -25.94
N TRP A 6 23.99 49.07 -25.72
CA TRP A 6 23.14 49.27 -24.54
C TRP A 6 21.90 48.36 -24.51
N ARG A 7 21.30 48.07 -25.68
CA ARG A 7 20.13 47.17 -25.78
C ARG A 7 20.49 45.72 -25.45
N ILE A 8 21.69 45.27 -25.84
CA ILE A 8 22.19 43.91 -25.54
C ILE A 8 22.53 43.76 -24.06
N VAL A 9 23.16 44.76 -23.45
CA VAL A 9 23.49 44.74 -22.01
C VAL A 9 22.23 44.78 -21.14
N SER A 10 21.22 45.55 -21.55
CA SER A 10 19.96 45.66 -20.82
C SER A 10 19.16 44.34 -20.86
N MET A 11 19.05 43.69 -22.02
CA MET A 11 18.35 42.38 -22.15
C MET A 11 18.97 41.27 -21.29
N LYS A 12 20.31 41.23 -21.18
CA LYS A 12 20.99 40.22 -20.35
C LYS A 12 20.71 40.38 -18.84
N ARG A 13 20.47 41.60 -18.37
CA ARG A 13 20.14 41.88 -16.96
C ARG A 13 18.73 41.43 -16.61
N TYR A 14 17.76 41.67 -17.49
CA TYR A 14 16.39 41.18 -17.29
C TYR A 14 16.31 39.66 -17.37
N PHE A 15 17.05 39.02 -18.28
CA PHE A 15 17.09 37.57 -18.39
C PHE A 15 17.63 36.90 -17.11
N PHE A 16 18.68 37.47 -16.50
CA PHE A 16 19.25 36.95 -15.26
C PHE A 16 18.31 37.09 -14.05
N VAL A 17 17.60 38.21 -13.95
CA VAL A 17 16.62 38.44 -12.87
C VAL A 17 15.40 37.53 -13.03
N PHE A 18 14.90 37.32 -14.26
CA PHE A 18 13.78 36.42 -14.51
C PHE A 18 14.12 34.97 -14.17
N PHE A 19 15.34 34.51 -14.52
CA PHE A 19 15.81 33.17 -14.20
C PHE A 19 16.01 32.95 -12.69
N ALA A 20 16.51 33.95 -11.96
CA ALA A 20 16.67 33.88 -10.51
C ALA A 20 15.34 33.85 -9.74
N VAL A 21 14.32 34.57 -10.22
CA VAL A 21 12.96 34.51 -9.65
C VAL A 21 12.31 33.15 -9.92
N PHE A 22 12.53 32.58 -11.10
CA PHE A 22 12.01 31.24 -11.43
C PHE A 22 12.58 30.15 -10.51
N ILE A 23 13.88 30.20 -10.22
CA ILE A 23 14.53 29.25 -9.30
C ILE A 23 14.01 29.36 -7.86
N LEU A 24 13.70 30.58 -7.39
CA LEU A 24 13.16 30.78 -6.03
C LEU A 24 11.72 30.28 -5.85
N VAL A 25 10.90 30.32 -6.91
CA VAL A 25 9.53 29.79 -6.86
C VAL A 25 9.51 28.25 -6.87
N SER A 26 10.49 27.60 -7.50
CA SER A 26 10.55 26.14 -7.57
C SER A 26 10.82 25.45 -6.23
N VAL A 27 11.52 26.10 -5.29
CA VAL A 27 11.91 25.48 -4.00
C VAL A 27 10.73 25.47 -3.00
N ALA A 28 9.72 26.32 -3.18
CA ALA A 28 8.61 26.46 -2.24
C ALA A 28 7.48 25.43 -2.40
N VAL A 29 7.58 24.50 -3.36
CA VAL A 29 6.53 23.51 -3.70
C VAL A 29 6.77 22.15 -3.04
N TRP A 30 7.79 22.00 -2.20
CA TRP A 30 8.16 20.74 -1.56
C TRP A 30 7.86 20.79 -0.05
N GLY A 31 6.62 21.15 0.28
CA GLY A 31 6.12 21.17 1.64
C GLY A 31 4.92 20.26 1.75
N ASP A 32 5.11 19.16 2.49
CA ASP A 32 4.11 18.22 2.99
C ASP A 32 3.66 17.13 2.01
N SER A 33 4.20 15.93 2.18
CA SER A 33 3.62 14.70 1.63
C SER A 33 3.85 13.55 2.62
N ASP A 34 3.28 13.69 3.82
CA ASP A 34 2.94 12.53 4.66
C ASP A 34 1.69 11.86 4.07
N THR A 35 1.82 11.29 2.87
CA THR A 35 0.75 10.50 2.24
C THR A 35 1.38 9.27 1.61
N HIS A 36 1.29 8.16 2.33
CA HIS A 36 1.49 6.79 1.84
C HIS A 36 0.36 6.42 0.84
N ASP A 37 0.23 7.21 -0.23
CA ASP A 37 -0.87 7.12 -1.22
C ASP A 37 -0.31 7.08 -2.66
N GLN A 38 0.87 6.48 -2.87
CA GLN A 38 1.32 6.24 -4.23
C GLN A 38 0.32 5.32 -4.93
N SER A 39 -0.13 5.69 -6.12
CA SER A 39 -1.01 4.81 -6.87
C SER A 39 -0.22 3.62 -7.40
N ILE A 40 -0.88 2.48 -7.60
CA ILE A 40 -0.25 1.28 -8.18
C ILE A 40 0.45 1.63 -9.50
N ALA A 41 -0.16 2.49 -10.33
CA ALA A 41 0.39 2.87 -11.63
C ALA A 41 1.69 3.70 -11.50
N ASP A 42 1.80 4.54 -10.47
CA ASP A 42 3.01 5.34 -10.23
C ASP A 42 4.17 4.43 -9.82
N VAL A 43 3.93 3.51 -8.89
CA VAL A 43 4.96 2.55 -8.45
C VAL A 43 5.34 1.59 -9.58
N GLU A 44 4.39 1.11 -10.38
CA GLU A 44 4.69 0.31 -11.56
C GLU A 44 5.55 1.07 -12.58
N SER A 45 5.29 2.35 -12.79
CA SER A 45 6.11 3.19 -13.67
C SER A 45 7.55 3.29 -13.16
N GLU A 46 7.73 3.50 -11.86
CA GLU A 46 9.06 3.57 -11.25
C GLU A 46 9.81 2.23 -11.35
N ILE A 47 9.14 1.11 -11.09
CA ILE A 47 9.71 -0.23 -11.28
C ILE A 47 10.18 -0.42 -12.72
N ARG A 48 9.39 0.01 -13.71
CA ARG A 48 9.76 -0.09 -15.12
C ARG A 48 10.98 0.74 -15.46
N ASP A 49 11.04 1.97 -14.97
CA ASP A 49 12.16 2.88 -15.20
C ASP A 49 13.45 2.30 -14.60
N VAL A 50 13.41 1.79 -13.37
CA VAL A 50 14.56 1.16 -12.69
C VAL A 50 15.02 -0.11 -13.41
N LEU A 51 14.09 -0.91 -13.93
CA LEU A 51 14.41 -2.14 -14.66
C LEU A 51 14.75 -1.91 -16.14
N GLY A 52 14.65 -0.67 -16.63
CA GLY A 52 14.86 -0.33 -18.04
C GLY A 52 13.84 -0.98 -18.97
N LEU A 53 12.61 -1.14 -18.51
CA LEU A 53 11.51 -1.77 -19.25
C LEU A 53 10.67 -0.74 -20.00
N THR A 54 10.16 -1.14 -21.16
CA THR A 54 9.12 -0.43 -21.89
C THR A 54 7.73 -0.72 -21.30
N MET A 55 6.73 0.07 -21.68
CA MET A 55 5.34 -0.07 -21.18
C MET A 55 4.66 -1.39 -21.56
N THR A 56 5.19 -2.10 -22.56
CA THR A 56 4.61 -3.37 -23.06
C THR A 56 5.28 -4.61 -22.48
N GLU A 57 6.42 -4.47 -21.81
CA GLU A 57 7.14 -5.60 -21.23
C GLU A 57 6.52 -6.03 -19.91
N ASN A 58 6.58 -7.32 -19.59
CA ASN A 58 6.13 -7.80 -18.28
C ASN A 58 7.21 -7.52 -17.24
N ILE A 59 6.80 -7.02 -16.08
CA ILE A 59 7.67 -6.88 -14.91
C ILE A 59 8.00 -8.29 -14.40
N ASN A 60 9.29 -8.61 -14.24
CA ASN A 60 9.70 -9.83 -13.56
C ASN A 60 9.81 -9.56 -12.04
N PRO A 61 8.96 -10.16 -11.19
CA PRO A 61 8.95 -9.90 -9.75
C PRO A 61 10.29 -10.19 -9.08
N GLU A 62 11.06 -11.18 -9.55
CA GLU A 62 12.35 -11.55 -8.95
C GLU A 62 13.45 -10.50 -9.18
N LYS A 63 13.22 -9.55 -10.09
CA LYS A 63 14.16 -8.47 -10.38
C LYS A 63 13.79 -7.15 -9.71
N VAL A 64 12.57 -7.05 -9.16
CA VAL A 64 12.10 -5.82 -8.52
C VAL A 64 12.86 -5.62 -7.20
N PRO A 65 13.46 -4.44 -6.97
CA PRO A 65 14.09 -4.12 -5.69
C PRO A 65 13.11 -4.23 -4.51
N ASP A 66 13.61 -4.67 -3.35
CA ASP A 66 12.76 -4.92 -2.17
C ASP A 66 11.96 -3.69 -1.70
N ASN A 67 12.50 -2.48 -1.84
CA ASN A 67 11.80 -1.25 -1.46
C ASN A 67 10.62 -0.96 -2.40
N LEU A 68 10.82 -1.08 -3.72
CA LEU A 68 9.74 -0.91 -4.69
C LEU A 68 8.69 -2.02 -4.60
N MET A 69 9.11 -3.23 -4.20
CA MET A 69 8.19 -4.32 -3.92
C MET A 69 7.33 -4.02 -2.67
N LEU A 70 7.90 -3.38 -1.65
CA LEU A 70 7.17 -2.94 -0.47
C LEU A 70 6.18 -1.82 -0.82
N GLU A 71 6.63 -0.79 -1.54
CA GLU A 71 5.79 0.34 -1.99
C GLU A 71 4.64 -0.13 -2.89
N LEU A 72 4.89 -1.09 -3.78
CA LEU A 72 3.82 -1.67 -4.62
C LEU A 72 2.81 -2.44 -3.76
N GLY A 73 3.28 -3.13 -2.72
CA GLY A 73 2.44 -3.88 -1.81
C GLY A 73 1.52 -2.99 -0.99
N ASP A 74 2.08 -1.89 -0.50
CA ASP A 74 1.40 -0.80 0.19
C ASP A 74 0.30 -0.19 -0.71
N ALA A 75 0.66 0.20 -1.93
CA ALA A 75 -0.27 0.73 -2.93
C ALA A 75 -1.39 -0.27 -3.30
N VAL A 76 -1.06 -1.56 -3.42
CA VAL A 76 -2.04 -2.63 -3.65
C VAL A 76 -2.96 -2.80 -2.46
N MET A 77 -2.46 -2.74 -1.22
CA MET A 77 -3.31 -2.80 -0.04
C MET A 77 -4.25 -1.59 0.00
N ALA A 78 -3.69 -0.38 -0.13
CA ALA A 78 -4.45 0.87 -0.15
C ALA A 78 -5.55 0.88 -1.23
N SER A 79 -5.32 0.28 -2.40
CA SER A 79 -6.37 0.22 -3.45
C SER A 79 -7.55 -0.69 -3.08
N HIS A 80 -7.35 -1.65 -2.17
CA HIS A 80 -8.38 -2.61 -1.73
C HIS A 80 -9.01 -2.22 -0.39
N VAL A 81 -8.31 -1.44 0.42
CA VAL A 81 -8.77 -0.95 1.71
C VAL A 81 -9.46 0.40 1.49
N GLY A 82 -10.73 0.50 1.85
CA GLY A 82 -11.60 1.60 1.38
C GLY A 82 -11.19 3.01 1.83
N SER A 83 -10.42 3.14 2.91
CA SER A 83 -9.90 4.42 3.40
C SER A 83 -8.50 4.30 3.98
N GLY A 84 -7.73 5.40 3.96
CA GLY A 84 -6.39 5.46 4.56
C GLY A 84 -6.39 5.14 6.05
N ALA A 85 -7.40 5.58 6.81
CA ALA A 85 -7.53 5.22 8.23
C ALA A 85 -7.69 3.71 8.46
N GLN A 86 -8.39 3.01 7.54
CA GLN A 86 -8.47 1.55 7.60
C GLN A 86 -7.13 0.90 7.28
N HIS A 87 -6.36 1.47 6.34
CA HIS A 87 -5.03 1.00 5.98
C HIS A 87 -4.07 1.10 7.18
N GLU A 88 -3.96 2.29 7.78
CA GLU A 88 -3.12 2.53 8.97
C GLU A 88 -3.50 1.62 10.15
N TRP A 89 -4.81 1.38 10.34
CA TRP A 89 -5.29 0.47 11.36
C TRP A 89 -4.87 -0.98 11.07
N MET A 90 -4.94 -1.43 9.81
CA MET A 90 -4.50 -2.76 9.41
C MET A 90 -2.99 -2.93 9.62
N ASP A 91 -2.20 -1.93 9.26
CA ASP A 91 -0.75 -1.93 9.45
C ASP A 91 -0.38 -2.07 10.92
N ARG A 92 -1.01 -1.27 11.78
CA ARG A 92 -0.83 -1.36 13.23
C ARG A 92 -1.17 -2.74 13.79
N MET A 93 -2.19 -3.40 13.23
CA MET A 93 -2.57 -4.75 13.62
C MET A 93 -1.62 -5.84 13.13
N MET A 94 -0.85 -5.57 12.08
CA MET A 94 0.15 -6.48 11.50
C MET A 94 1.58 -6.26 12.02
N GLY A 95 1.76 -5.36 12.98
CA GLY A 95 3.05 -5.07 13.62
C GLY A 95 3.43 -3.60 13.61
N GLY A 96 2.71 -2.76 12.86
CA GLY A 96 3.00 -1.35 12.64
C GLY A 96 3.99 -1.11 11.50
N GLU A 97 4.07 0.14 11.05
CA GLU A 97 5.02 0.60 10.04
C GLU A 97 6.46 0.23 10.41
N GLY A 98 7.21 -0.24 9.41
CA GLY A 98 8.60 -0.68 9.56
C GLY A 98 8.77 -2.00 10.33
N SER A 99 7.69 -2.74 10.62
CA SER A 99 7.80 -4.09 11.16
C SER A 99 8.11 -5.11 10.07
N ASP A 100 9.03 -6.05 10.36
CA ASP A 100 9.42 -7.10 9.41
C ASP A 100 8.22 -7.93 8.90
N SER A 101 7.19 -8.10 9.76
CA SER A 101 5.95 -8.80 9.41
C SER A 101 5.10 -8.04 8.41
N LEU A 102 4.94 -6.72 8.60
CA LEU A 102 4.20 -5.87 7.68
C LEU A 102 4.92 -5.76 6.35
N ASP A 103 6.23 -5.50 6.37
CA ASP A 103 7.08 -5.44 5.19
C ASP A 103 6.99 -6.71 4.34
N SER A 104 6.99 -7.87 5.00
CA SER A 104 6.87 -9.16 4.32
C SER A 104 5.48 -9.38 3.72
N ALA A 105 4.44 -8.89 4.39
CA ALA A 105 3.07 -8.91 3.87
C ALA A 105 2.95 -8.02 2.62
N HIS A 106 3.46 -6.80 2.67
CA HIS A 106 3.48 -5.87 1.53
C HIS A 106 4.19 -6.48 0.33
N ARG A 107 5.42 -6.97 0.53
CA ARG A 107 6.17 -7.61 -0.57
C ARG A 107 5.45 -8.81 -1.17
N TRP A 108 4.76 -9.61 -0.36
CA TRP A 108 4.00 -10.75 -0.87
C TRP A 108 2.77 -10.34 -1.67
N MET A 109 2.04 -9.32 -1.23
CA MET A 109 0.90 -8.79 -2.00
C MET A 109 1.36 -8.23 -3.34
N ALA A 110 2.46 -7.49 -3.38
CA ALA A 110 3.05 -6.99 -4.62
C ALA A 110 3.44 -8.14 -5.56
N PHE A 111 4.09 -9.19 -5.03
CA PHE A 111 4.42 -10.37 -5.82
C PHE A 111 3.17 -11.03 -6.41
N GLN A 112 2.12 -11.22 -5.60
CA GLN A 112 0.85 -11.79 -6.04
C GLN A 112 0.16 -10.91 -7.08
N TYR A 113 0.24 -9.59 -6.93
CA TYR A 113 -0.27 -8.64 -7.90
C TYR A 113 0.43 -8.78 -9.26
N LEU A 114 1.77 -8.74 -9.28
CA LEU A 114 2.57 -8.84 -10.51
C LEU A 114 2.46 -10.20 -11.20
N THR A 115 2.23 -11.27 -10.45
CA THR A 115 2.06 -12.63 -10.99
C THR A 115 0.62 -12.95 -11.41
N GLY A 116 -0.33 -12.02 -11.24
CA GLY A 116 -1.73 -12.21 -11.58
C GLY A 116 -2.52 -13.10 -10.59
N GLY A 117 -1.97 -13.32 -9.40
CA GLY A 117 -2.55 -14.14 -8.32
C GLY A 117 -3.82 -13.56 -7.67
N TYR A 118 -4.15 -12.29 -7.92
CA TYR A 118 -5.38 -11.65 -7.43
C TYR A 118 -6.65 -11.99 -8.25
N GLY A 119 -6.54 -12.81 -9.31
CA GLY A 119 -7.68 -13.32 -10.08
C GLY A 119 -8.45 -14.46 -9.39
N ALA A 120 -9.67 -14.76 -9.88
CA ALA A 120 -10.72 -15.65 -9.34
C ALA A 120 -10.35 -17.12 -9.01
N SER A 121 -9.07 -17.49 -8.98
CA SER A 121 -8.57 -18.81 -8.55
C SER A 121 -7.29 -18.76 -7.72
N GLY A 122 -6.71 -17.57 -7.44
CA GLY A 122 -5.35 -17.46 -6.90
C GLY A 122 -5.24 -17.29 -5.37
N MET A 123 -6.33 -16.98 -4.67
CA MET A 123 -6.32 -16.76 -3.22
C MET A 123 -6.47 -18.06 -2.38
N GLY A 124 -6.31 -19.23 -3.02
CA GLY A 124 -6.45 -20.54 -2.38
C GLY A 124 -5.19 -21.42 -2.37
N GLY A 125 -4.05 -20.95 -2.90
CA GLY A 125 -2.98 -21.88 -3.31
C GLY A 125 -1.58 -21.68 -2.73
N TYR A 126 -1.19 -20.48 -2.30
CA TYR A 126 0.22 -20.21 -1.94
C TYR A 126 0.37 -19.76 -0.49
N GLY A 127 0.32 -20.75 0.42
CA GLY A 127 1.45 -21.03 1.31
C GLY A 127 1.97 -19.95 2.28
N MET A 128 1.22 -18.91 2.65
CA MET A 128 1.59 -18.02 3.76
C MET A 128 1.38 -18.61 5.17
N MET A 129 1.26 -19.94 5.27
CA MET A 129 1.56 -20.66 6.50
C MET A 129 2.78 -21.54 6.23
N GLY A 130 3.95 -20.90 6.33
CA GLY A 130 5.21 -21.61 6.54
C GLY A 130 5.03 -22.58 7.70
N GLY A 131 5.23 -23.86 7.41
CA GLY A 131 5.05 -24.93 8.39
C GLY A 131 5.92 -24.72 9.61
N GLY A 132 5.29 -24.72 10.78
CA GLY A 132 5.94 -24.98 12.06
C GLY A 132 5.95 -23.78 13.02
N MET A 133 4.85 -23.56 13.75
CA MET A 133 4.85 -23.12 15.17
C MET A 133 3.41 -22.90 15.68
N MET A 134 2.59 -23.95 15.73
CA MET A 134 1.54 -24.09 16.77
C MET A 134 0.99 -25.52 16.75
N GLY A 135 1.85 -26.45 17.18
CA GLY A 135 1.37 -27.72 17.71
C GLY A 135 0.76 -27.49 19.10
N GLY A 136 -0.39 -28.10 19.36
CA GLY A 136 -0.97 -28.21 20.71
C GLY A 136 -2.39 -27.68 20.76
N GLY A 137 -3.34 -28.56 20.44
CA GLY A 137 -4.75 -28.20 20.28
C GLY A 137 -5.46 -27.68 21.52
N ILE A 138 -6.59 -27.03 21.26
CA ILE A 138 -7.80 -26.94 22.11
C ILE A 138 -8.93 -26.54 21.15
N GLY A 139 -10.05 -27.27 21.19
CA GLY A 139 -11.33 -26.75 20.66
C GLY A 139 -11.88 -27.45 19.43
N ARG A 140 -12.16 -28.75 19.55
CA ARG A 140 -13.28 -29.39 18.84
C ARG A 140 -14.59 -28.65 19.18
N GLY A 141 -15.38 -28.27 18.18
CA GLY A 141 -16.64 -27.52 18.32
C GLY A 141 -16.41 -26.09 17.83
N TRP A 142 -16.86 -25.69 16.64
CA TRP A 142 -18.26 -25.46 16.32
C TRP A 142 -18.54 -25.79 14.85
N GLY A 143 -18.93 -27.04 14.58
CA GLY A 143 -19.88 -27.31 13.51
C GLY A 143 -21.27 -27.20 14.14
N LEU A 144 -22.03 -26.16 13.80
CA LEU A 144 -23.50 -26.05 13.91
C LEU A 144 -23.93 -24.59 13.69
N MET A 145 -24.04 -24.18 12.42
CA MET A 145 -25.10 -23.29 11.92
C MET A 145 -25.02 -23.24 10.38
N SER A 146 -25.41 -24.36 9.79
CA SER A 146 -25.86 -24.44 8.39
C SER A 146 -27.37 -24.25 8.39
N ASN A 147 -27.85 -23.08 7.96
CA ASN A 147 -29.19 -22.80 7.43
C ASN A 147 -29.14 -21.36 6.88
N SER A 148 -29.49 -20.97 5.66
CA SER A 148 -30.09 -21.63 4.51
C SER A 148 -30.20 -20.57 3.41
N GLY A 149 -29.72 -20.89 2.21
CA GLY A 149 -30.16 -20.24 0.97
C GLY A 149 -29.45 -18.93 0.61
N VAL A 150 -29.07 -18.86 -0.67
CA VAL A 150 -28.49 -17.73 -1.40
C VAL A 150 -26.96 -17.72 -1.46
N GLU A 151 -26.52 -18.28 -2.58
CA GLU A 151 -25.28 -18.05 -3.30
C GLU A 151 -24.76 -16.61 -3.16
N ASN A 152 -23.69 -16.45 -2.39
CA ASN A 152 -22.64 -15.50 -2.72
C ASN A 152 -21.39 -16.00 -1.99
N TYR A 153 -20.41 -16.53 -2.72
CA TYR A 153 -19.08 -16.84 -2.20
C TYR A 153 -18.35 -15.51 -1.95
N SER A 154 -18.87 -14.70 -1.04
CA SER A 154 -18.18 -13.58 -0.43
C SER A 154 -17.34 -14.16 0.68
N ASN A 155 -16.03 -14.14 0.50
CA ASN A 155 -15.06 -14.52 1.52
C ASN A 155 -15.44 -13.85 2.86
N PRO A 156 -15.68 -14.57 3.96
CA PRO A 156 -16.19 -14.01 5.22
C PRO A 156 -15.17 -13.14 5.98
N TYR A 157 -14.16 -12.60 5.29
CA TYR A 157 -13.04 -11.83 5.82
C TYR A 157 -12.97 -10.40 5.25
N ASN A 158 -14.11 -9.85 4.82
CA ASN A 158 -14.13 -8.66 3.96
C ASN A 158 -14.20 -7.31 4.69
N SER A 159 -14.23 -7.26 6.03
CA SER A 159 -14.24 -5.97 6.72
C SER A 159 -13.39 -5.93 8.00
N PRO A 160 -12.73 -4.79 8.28
CA PRO A 160 -12.07 -4.54 9.56
C PRO A 160 -12.97 -4.79 10.78
N GLU A 161 -14.28 -4.51 10.70
CA GLU A 161 -15.19 -4.77 11.83
C GLU A 161 -15.35 -6.26 12.12
N ASP A 162 -15.33 -7.12 11.08
CA ASP A 162 -15.46 -8.56 11.26
C ASP A 162 -14.22 -9.18 11.92
N ILE A 163 -13.03 -8.64 11.61
CA ILE A 163 -11.79 -8.98 12.33
C ILE A 163 -11.90 -8.60 13.80
N LEU A 164 -12.36 -7.39 14.11
CA LEU A 164 -12.55 -6.93 15.49
C LEU A 164 -13.54 -7.79 16.27
N LYS A 165 -14.69 -8.12 15.68
CA LYS A 165 -15.71 -8.97 16.32
C LYS A 165 -15.14 -10.34 16.68
N ARG A 166 -14.35 -10.94 15.77
CA ARG A 166 -13.71 -12.24 16.00
C ARG A 166 -12.71 -12.19 17.14
N ARG A 167 -11.81 -11.21 17.15
CA ARG A 167 -10.80 -11.07 18.21
C ARG A 167 -11.44 -10.84 19.58
N TYR A 168 -12.53 -10.08 19.62
CA TYR A 168 -13.32 -9.90 20.84
C TYR A 168 -13.99 -11.19 21.29
N ALA A 169 -14.63 -11.93 20.38
CA ALA A 169 -15.26 -13.22 20.68
C ALA A 169 -14.25 -14.29 21.13
N ALA A 170 -13.01 -14.23 20.62
CA ALA A 170 -11.90 -15.09 21.01
C ALA A 170 -11.25 -14.68 22.36
N GLY A 171 -11.58 -13.51 22.90
CA GLY A 171 -10.99 -12.98 24.13
C GLY A 171 -9.58 -12.41 23.97
N GLU A 172 -9.13 -12.17 22.73
CA GLU A 172 -7.82 -11.58 22.44
C GLU A 172 -7.75 -10.08 22.74
N ILE A 173 -8.91 -9.42 22.74
CA ILE A 173 -9.05 -7.98 23.02
C ILE A 173 -10.17 -7.76 24.03
N THR A 174 -10.03 -6.76 24.90
CA THR A 174 -11.08 -6.40 25.86
C THR A 174 -12.24 -5.69 25.16
N ARG A 175 -13.36 -5.55 25.89
CA ARG A 175 -14.52 -4.81 25.39
C ARG A 175 -14.19 -3.35 25.10
N GLU A 176 -13.37 -2.73 25.95
CA GLU A 176 -12.93 -1.34 25.82
C GLU A 176 -12.06 -1.17 24.57
N GLN A 177 -11.12 -2.11 24.35
CA GLN A 177 -10.29 -2.16 23.16
C GLN A 177 -11.14 -2.33 21.89
N TYR A 178 -12.09 -3.27 21.90
CA TYR A 178 -13.03 -3.46 20.78
C TYR A 178 -13.81 -2.19 20.45
N GLN A 179 -14.39 -1.52 21.47
CA GLN A 179 -15.15 -0.30 21.26
C GLN A 179 -14.30 0.87 20.77
N GLN A 180 -13.05 0.99 21.23
CA GLN A 180 -12.14 2.02 20.75
C GLN A 180 -11.80 1.80 19.29
N MET A 181 -11.36 0.59 18.92
CA MET A 181 -10.99 0.28 17.55
C MET A 181 -12.18 0.35 16.59
N LEU A 182 -13.40 0.05 17.05
CA LEU A 182 -14.61 0.22 16.25
C LEU A 182 -14.90 1.71 15.95
N LYS A 183 -14.54 2.63 16.86
CA LYS A 183 -14.65 4.07 16.61
C LYS A 183 -13.59 4.57 15.64
N ASP A 184 -12.39 4.02 15.73
CA ASP A 184 -11.26 4.43 14.86
C ASP A 184 -11.50 4.03 13.39
N LEU A 185 -12.44 3.11 13.11
CA LEU A 185 -12.83 2.70 11.76
C LEU A 185 -13.87 3.61 11.07
N GLN A 186 -14.46 4.59 11.79
CA GLN A 186 -15.51 5.48 11.31
C GLN A 186 -14.99 6.87 10.97
#